data_AF-A0A7X6ZYM9-F1
#
_entry.id   AF-A0A7X6ZYM9-F1
#
_cell.length_a   1.000
_cell.length_b   1.000
_cell.length_c   1.000
_cell.angle_alpha   90.00
_cell.angle_beta   90.00
_cell.angle_gamma   90.00
#
_symmetry.space_group_name_H-M   'P 1'
#
loop_
_entity.id
_entity.type
_entity.pdbx_description
1 polymer ?
#
loop_
_entity_poly.entity_id
_entity_poly.type
_entity_poly.pdbx_seq_one_letter_code
_entity_poly.pdbx_strand_id
1 'polypeptide(L)'
;MRPSKVVYDRADSSIAEVQPGDFDWDKIFDGADCFHTTGITPSLAKGTAEVILEGVKACRKKGITVSCDLNYRKKLWKWGKSAREVMTELAKYVDVTSGRAWRPTLT
;
A
#
# COMPACT_ATOMS: atom_id res chain seq x y z
N MET A 1 -32.56 -3.57 -6.98
CA MET A 1 -31.53 -3.11 -6.02
C MET A 1 -30.83 -1.90 -6.63
N ARG A 2 -30.90 -0.72 -6.00
CA ARG A 2 -30.22 0.49 -6.50
C ARG A 2 -28.78 0.45 -5.97
N PRO A 3 -27.73 0.36 -6.82
CA PRO A 3 -26.38 0.34 -6.30
C PRO A 3 -26.10 1.65 -5.55
N SER A 4 -25.65 1.53 -4.30
CA SER A 4 -25.22 2.68 -3.51
C SER A 4 -24.05 3.35 -4.22
N LYS A 5 -24.23 4.61 -4.61
CA LYS A 5 -23.15 5.41 -5.16
C LYS A 5 -22.37 5.99 -3.99
N VAL A 6 -21.18 5.45 -3.74
CA VAL A 6 -20.26 6.01 -2.74
C VAL A 6 -19.54 7.21 -3.35
N VAL A 7 -19.69 8.37 -2.70
CA VAL A 7 -18.90 9.57 -2.97
C VAL A 7 -17.75 9.57 -1.97
N TYR A 8 -16.52 9.71 -2.47
CA TYR A 8 -15.32 9.70 -1.64
C TYR A 8 -14.79 11.12 -1.52
N ASP A 9 -14.82 11.65 -0.30
CA ASP A 9 -14.19 12.90 0.09
C ASP A 9 -12.99 12.58 1.00
N ARG A 10 -11.83 12.39 0.36
CA ARG A 10 -10.59 11.94 1.03
C ARG A 10 -9.32 12.51 0.42
N ALA A 11 -9.48 13.39 -0.57
CA ALA A 11 -8.37 14.19 -1.06
C ALA A 11 -7.88 15.08 0.08
N ASP A 12 -6.59 15.39 0.11
CA ASP A 12 -6.01 16.34 1.07
C ASP A 12 -6.27 15.97 2.55
N SER A 13 -6.49 14.68 2.82
CA SER A 13 -6.53 14.14 4.17
C SER A 13 -5.12 14.06 4.74
N SER A 14 -4.96 14.11 6.06
CA SER A 14 -3.65 14.04 6.73
C SER A 14 -2.81 12.85 6.27
N ILE A 15 -3.44 11.69 6.04
CA ILE A 15 -2.73 10.50 5.53
C ILE A 15 -2.26 10.66 4.08
N ALA A 16 -2.93 11.48 3.26
CA ALA A 16 -2.50 11.75 1.88
C ALA A 16 -1.26 12.66 1.81
N GLU A 17 -0.97 13.39 2.88
CA GLU A 17 0.14 14.37 2.96
C GLU A 17 1.42 13.80 3.59
N VAL A 18 1.36 12.60 4.19
CA VAL A 18 2.52 11.98 4.85
C VAL A 18 3.71 11.81 3.92
N GLN A 19 4.90 11.91 4.50
CA GLN A 19 6.18 11.76 3.84
C GLN A 19 7.03 10.68 4.54
N PRO A 20 8.02 10.10 3.83
CA PRO A 20 9.03 9.29 4.47
C PRO A 20 9.66 9.99 5.68
N GLY A 21 9.84 9.26 6.78
CA GLY A 21 10.30 9.79 8.05
C GLY A 21 9.22 10.31 9.01
N ASP A 22 7.95 10.43 8.60
CA ASP A 22 6.85 10.77 9.52
C ASP A 22 6.54 9.65 10.53
N PHE A 23 6.97 8.42 10.23
CA PHE A 23 6.75 7.24 11.04
C PHE A 23 8.08 6.69 11.55
N ASP A 24 8.23 6.61 12.87
CA ASP A 24 9.34 5.90 13.51
C ASP A 24 9.12 4.39 13.41
N TRP A 25 9.49 3.81 12.28
CA TRP A 25 9.32 2.38 12.02
C TRP A 25 10.09 1.50 12.99
N ASP A 26 11.21 1.98 13.54
CA ASP A 26 11.97 1.20 14.50
C ASP A 26 11.20 0.99 15.80
N LYS A 27 10.57 2.07 16.29
CA LYS A 27 9.69 2.04 17.46
C LYS A 27 8.36 1.35 17.18
N ILE A 28 7.74 1.61 16.02
CA ILE A 28 6.44 1.02 15.65
C ILE A 28 6.54 -0.51 15.56
N PHE A 29 7.68 -1.01 15.09
CA PHE A 29 7.89 -2.45 14.90
C PHE A 29 8.55 -3.15 16.09
N ASP A 30 8.73 -2.48 17.23
CA ASP A 30 9.25 -3.13 18.43
C ASP A 30 8.25 -4.20 18.93
N GLY A 31 8.71 -5.45 18.99
CA GLY A 31 7.89 -6.60 19.35
C GLY A 31 6.81 -7.01 18.32
N ALA A 32 6.85 -6.49 17.10
CA ALA A 32 5.88 -6.84 16.06
C ALA A 32 6.30 -8.09 15.26
N ASP A 33 5.39 -9.05 15.10
CA ASP A 33 5.63 -10.25 14.28
C ASP A 33 5.17 -10.09 12.83
N CYS A 34 4.20 -9.20 12.60
CA CYS A 34 3.54 -9.04 11.30
C CYS A 34 3.14 -7.58 11.04
N PHE A 35 3.35 -7.13 9.80
CA PHE A 35 2.86 -5.87 9.27
C PHE A 35 1.89 -6.14 8.13
N HIS A 36 0.65 -5.62 8.24
CA HIS A 36 -0.36 -5.74 7.20
C HIS A 36 -0.59 -4.41 6.49
N THR A 37 -0.61 -4.44 5.15
CA THR A 37 -0.94 -3.29 4.31
C THR A 37 -1.89 -3.68 3.17
N THR A 38 -2.38 -2.70 2.44
CA THR A 38 -3.25 -2.92 1.28
C THR A 38 -2.81 -2.07 0.09
N GLY A 39 -3.21 -2.45 -1.12
CA GLY A 39 -3.01 -1.67 -2.34
C GLY A 39 -3.81 -0.36 -2.40
N ILE A 40 -4.68 -0.07 -1.41
CA ILE A 40 -5.37 1.22 -1.28
C ILE A 40 -4.39 2.29 -0.80
N THR A 41 -3.63 2.02 0.27
CA THR A 41 -2.74 3.00 0.88
C THR A 41 -1.74 3.62 -0.10
N PRO A 42 -0.94 2.84 -0.87
CA PRO A 42 -0.02 3.41 -1.86
C PRO A 42 -0.73 4.03 -3.07
N SER A 43 -2.04 3.81 -3.23
CA SER A 43 -2.82 4.44 -4.31
C SER A 43 -3.29 5.85 -3.98
N LEU A 44 -3.27 6.26 -2.71
CA LEU A 44 -3.82 7.56 -2.29
C LEU A 44 -2.97 8.75 -2.76
N ALA A 45 -1.65 8.69 -2.54
CA ALA A 45 -0.73 9.74 -2.91
C ALA A 45 0.68 9.17 -3.16
N LYS A 46 1.58 10.00 -3.68
CA LYS A 46 2.99 9.65 -3.83
C LYS A 46 3.64 9.35 -2.46
N GLY A 47 3.41 10.23 -1.48
CA GLY A 47 3.99 10.11 -0.15
C GLY A 47 3.55 8.83 0.57
N THR A 48 2.29 8.43 0.47
CA THR A 48 1.83 7.16 1.04
C THR A 48 2.49 5.94 0.41
N ALA A 49 2.76 5.96 -0.90
CA ALA A 49 3.49 4.88 -1.56
C ALA A 49 4.95 4.79 -1.08
N GLU A 50 5.60 5.93 -0.88
CA GLU A 50 6.99 6.01 -0.40
C GLU A 50 7.10 5.59 1.08
N VAL A 51 6.17 6.02 1.93
CA VAL A 51 6.07 5.64 3.34
C VAL A 51 5.84 4.14 3.51
N ILE A 52 4.94 3.53 2.72
CA ILE A 52 4.73 2.08 2.77
C ILE A 52 5.99 1.33 2.31
N LEU A 53 6.70 1.84 1.29
CA LEU A 53 7.96 1.25 0.85
C LEU A 53 9.04 1.31 1.94
N GLU A 54 9.11 2.42 2.70
CA GLU A 54 9.99 2.55 3.86
C GLU A 54 9.64 1.52 4.95
N GLY A 55 8.36 1.40 5.30
CA GLY A 55 7.89 0.46 6.31
C GLY A 55 8.17 -1.00 5.96
N VAL A 56 7.89 -1.44 4.72
CA VAL A 56 8.16 -2.83 4.32
C VAL A 56 9.67 -3.13 4.24
N LYS A 57 10.51 -2.13 3.92
CA LYS A 57 11.97 -2.27 4.01
C LYS A 57 12.43 -2.40 5.45
N ALA A 58 11.84 -1.66 6.39
CA ALA A 58 12.12 -1.81 7.81
C ALA A 58 11.69 -3.19 8.34
N CYS A 59 10.52 -3.69 7.93
CA CYS A 59 10.09 -5.06 8.23
C CYS A 59 11.14 -6.09 7.78
N ARG A 60 11.65 -5.95 6.55
CA ARG A 60 12.67 -6.86 6.01
C ARG A 60 13.97 -6.86 6.83
N LYS A 61 14.39 -5.70 7.35
CA LYS A 61 15.57 -5.60 8.22
C LYS A 61 15.37 -6.28 9.57
N LYS A 62 14.14 -6.28 10.10
CA LYS A 62 13.78 -6.86 11.40
C LYS A 62 13.27 -8.31 11.34
N GLY A 63 13.11 -8.87 10.13
CA GLY A 63 12.57 -10.22 9.95
C GLY A 63 11.07 -10.32 10.21
N ILE A 64 10.34 -9.21 10.07
CA ILE A 64 8.90 -9.13 10.30
C ILE A 64 8.15 -9.58 9.05
N THR A 65 7.11 -10.39 9.23
CA THR A 65 6.29 -10.88 8.12
C THR A 65 5.46 -9.73 7.54
N VAL A 66 5.44 -9.59 6.22
CA VAL A 66 4.61 -8.60 5.53
C VAL A 66 3.43 -9.28 4.83
N SER A 67 2.22 -8.88 5.22
CA SER A 67 0.97 -9.26 4.56
C SER A 67 0.45 -8.09 3.70
N CYS A 68 0.03 -8.36 2.46
CA CYS A 68 -0.55 -7.35 1.59
C CYS A 68 -1.84 -7.82 0.91
N ASP A 69 -2.94 -7.07 1.07
CA ASP A 69 -4.14 -7.21 0.24
C ASP A 69 -4.05 -6.30 -0.99
N LEU A 70 -4.10 -6.86 -2.21
CA LEU A 70 -3.98 -6.05 -3.44
C LEU A 70 -5.09 -5.01 -3.60
N ASN A 71 -6.31 -5.28 -3.10
CA ASN A 71 -7.51 -4.42 -3.11
C ASN A 71 -7.57 -3.33 -4.21
N TYR A 72 -7.41 -3.72 -5.48
CA TYR A 72 -7.22 -2.75 -6.55
C TYR A 72 -8.46 -1.85 -6.76
N ARG A 73 -8.21 -0.54 -6.86
CA ARG A 73 -9.22 0.50 -7.13
C ARG A 73 -8.70 1.48 -8.18
N LYS A 74 -9.07 1.27 -9.45
CA LYS A 74 -8.65 2.11 -10.60
C LYS A 74 -8.79 3.62 -10.36
N LYS A 75 -9.84 4.06 -9.65
CA LYS A 75 -10.13 5.49 -9.43
C LYS A 75 -9.17 6.19 -8.46
N LEU A 76 -8.34 5.45 -7.73
CA LEU A 76 -7.41 6.03 -6.75
C LEU A 76 -6.06 6.42 -7.35
N TRP A 77 -5.58 5.67 -8.33
CA TRP A 77 -4.29 5.87 -8.99
C TRP A 77 -4.30 7.12 -9.89
N LYS A 78 -4.23 8.30 -9.27
CA LYS A 78 -4.31 9.62 -9.94
C LYS A 78 -3.04 10.45 -9.84
N TRP A 79 -2.08 10.05 -9.01
CA TRP A 79 -0.89 10.83 -8.70
C TRP A 79 0.29 10.64 -9.68
N GLY A 80 0.09 9.88 -10.76
CA GLY A 80 1.03 9.82 -11.89
C GLY A 80 1.76 8.49 -12.08
N LYS A 81 1.70 7.55 -11.13
CA LYS A 81 2.21 6.18 -11.32
C LYS A 81 1.09 5.15 -11.45
N SER A 82 1.41 4.06 -12.13
CA SER A 82 0.52 2.92 -12.26
C SER A 82 0.58 2.00 -11.04
N ALA A 83 -0.53 1.33 -10.75
CA ALA A 83 -0.59 0.30 -9.72
C ALA A 83 0.46 -0.80 -9.95
N ARG A 84 0.69 -1.16 -11.21
CA ARG A 84 1.66 -2.20 -11.58
C ARG A 84 3.08 -1.78 -11.16
N GLU A 85 3.49 -0.56 -11.48
CA GLU A 85 4.83 -0.08 -11.12
C GLU A 85 5.06 -0.10 -9.61
N VAL A 86 4.13 0.47 -8.84
CA VAL A 86 4.29 0.61 -7.39
C VAL A 86 4.15 -0.72 -6.67
N MET A 87 3.13 -1.53 -7.03
CA MET A 87 2.89 -2.80 -6.37
C MET A 87 3.94 -3.85 -6.74
N THR A 88 4.54 -3.81 -7.94
CA THR A 88 5.67 -4.70 -8.28
C THR A 88 6.90 -4.41 -7.42
N GLU A 89 7.16 -3.15 -7.07
CA GLU A 89 8.24 -2.84 -6.14
C GLU A 89 7.92 -3.31 -4.72
N LEU A 90 6.71 -3.04 -4.23
CA LEU A 90 6.28 -3.49 -2.90
C LEU A 90 6.25 -5.02 -2.76
N ALA A 91 5.85 -5.74 -3.81
CA ALA A 91 5.75 -7.20 -3.81
C ALA A 91 7.07 -7.91 -3.54
N LYS A 92 8.23 -7.25 -3.74
CA LYS A 92 9.55 -7.80 -3.38
C LYS A 92 9.73 -8.02 -1.88
N TYR A 93 8.90 -7.37 -1.07
CA TYR A 93 8.96 -7.40 0.39
C TYR A 93 7.73 -8.06 1.03
N VAL A 94 6.77 -8.55 0.24
CA VAL A 94 5.53 -9.16 0.73
C VAL A 94 5.69 -10.67 0.83
N ASP A 95 5.40 -11.23 2.00
CA ASP A 95 5.45 -12.68 2.24
C ASP A 95 4.09 -13.34 1.98
N VAL A 96 3.00 -12.67 2.38
CA VAL A 96 1.63 -13.18 2.24
C VAL A 96 0.79 -12.20 1.42
N THR A 97 0.29 -12.65 0.27
CA THR A 97 -0.60 -11.83 -0.57
C THR A 97 -2.04 -12.33 -0.49
N SER A 98 -2.98 -11.42 -0.29
CA SER A 98 -4.42 -11.69 -0.41
C SER A 98 -5.06 -10.85 -1.53
N GLY A 99 -6.17 -11.35 -2.06
CA GLY A 99 -6.88 -10.74 -3.18
C GLY A 99 -6.71 -11.51 -4.49
N ARG A 100 -7.37 -11.02 -5.54
CA ARG A 100 -7.32 -11.67 -6.86
C ARG A 100 -5.96 -11.40 -7.50
N ALA A 101 -5.16 -12.45 -7.70
CA ALA A 101 -3.93 -12.38 -8.49
C ALA A 101 -4.20 -11.67 -9.81
N TRP A 102 -3.36 -10.68 -10.13
CA TRP A 102 -3.37 -10.00 -11.42
C TRP A 102 -3.20 -11.05 -12.52
N ARG A 103 -4.25 -11.31 -13.30
CA ARG A 103 -4.13 -12.08 -14.55
C ARG A 103 -3.67 -11.10 -15.63
N PRO A 104 -2.44 -11.22 -16.17
CA PRO A 104 -2.13 -10.59 -17.43
C PRO A 104 -3.00 -11.31 -18.46
N THR A 105 -4.07 -10.69 -18.93
CA THR A 105 -4.75 -11.17 -20.12
C THR A 105 -3.76 -11.12 -21.28
N LEU A 106 -3.45 -12.30 -21.81
CA LEU A 106 -3.19 -12.60 -23.22
C LEU A 106 -3.04 -11.36 -24.12
N THR A 107 -1.79 -11.08 -24.45
CA THR A 107 -1.35 -10.83 -25.83
C THR A 107 -0.10 -11.65 -26.05
#